data_AF-A0A1G5S2T1-F1
#
_entry.id   AF-A0A1G5S2T1-F1
#
_cell.length_a   1.000
_cell.length_b   1.000
_cell.length_c   1.000
_cell.angle_alpha   90.00
_cell.angle_beta   90.00
_cell.angle_gamma   90.00
#
_symmetry.space_group_name_H-M   'P 1'
#
loop_
_entity.id
_entity.type
_entity.pdbx_description
1 polymer ?
#
loop_
_entity_poly.entity_id
_entity_poly.type
_entity_poly.pdbx_seq_one_letter_code
_entity_poly.pdbx_strand_id
1 'polypeptide(L)'
;MNKKQNTRGFSTQIRKIYVKEDNTLNRFALFLSGLAIALIVLLLINFKGFILANKSSASELSYSEAMEEIYDYIDSLNGFTDEQRSALDSIINNYLAEKNVITEDDMNMVHSLIDAKYQSNREYLQETKLQLEAELNAASSKDLAHYDELTRLIDELNNLLSSNESADASNKASFTQAINDLKSYSEQNKSSIQTLDNDYRNDSDKIWEQIKILQNRTSDLHDEKMYEFDFRYENGCYGYYADGEGFKPF
;
A
#
# COMPACT_ATOMS: atom_id res chain seq x y z
N MET A 1 -43.21 37.07 -7.03
CA MET A 1 -42.39 35.84 -7.15
C MET A 1 -40.98 36.22 -7.56
N ASN A 2 -40.01 36.12 -6.64
CA ASN A 2 -38.61 36.46 -6.92
C ASN A 2 -37.92 35.24 -7.55
N LYS A 3 -37.55 35.34 -8.84
CA LYS A 3 -36.75 34.31 -9.53
C LYS A 3 -35.30 34.42 -9.03
N LYS A 4 -34.85 33.46 -8.23
CA LYS A 4 -33.42 33.29 -7.90
C LYS A 4 -32.67 32.95 -9.19
N GLN A 5 -31.80 33.86 -9.64
CA GLN A 5 -30.89 33.61 -10.77
C GLN A 5 -29.86 32.55 -10.38
N ASN A 6 -29.64 31.60 -11.28
CA ASN A 6 -28.80 30.43 -11.08
C ASN A 6 -27.31 30.78 -11.29
N THR A 7 -26.58 31.05 -10.20
CA THR A 7 -25.16 31.47 -10.22
C THR A 7 -24.15 30.32 -10.26
N ARG A 8 -24.61 29.05 -10.20
CA ARG A 8 -23.73 27.87 -10.13
C ARG A 8 -22.84 27.66 -11.36
N GLY A 9 -23.32 27.99 -12.56
CA GLY A 9 -22.51 27.90 -13.78
C GLY A 9 -21.39 28.94 -13.84
N PHE A 10 -21.64 30.13 -13.29
CA PHE A 10 -20.70 31.25 -13.31
C PHE A 10 -19.55 31.06 -12.31
N SER A 11 -19.82 30.57 -11.09
CA SER A 11 -18.76 30.35 -10.10
C SER A 11 -17.77 29.26 -10.52
N THR A 12 -18.24 28.26 -11.29
CA THR A 12 -17.41 27.15 -11.77
C THR A 12 -16.47 27.59 -12.89
N GLN A 13 -16.89 28.53 -13.74
CA GLN A 13 -16.03 29.13 -14.78
C GLN A 13 -15.02 30.12 -14.19
N ILE A 14 -15.41 30.92 -13.19
CA ILE A 14 -14.49 31.80 -12.46
C ILE A 14 -13.39 30.98 -11.79
N ARG A 15 -13.73 29.88 -11.10
CA ARG A 15 -12.73 29.03 -10.43
C ARG A 15 -11.64 28.50 -11.37
N LYS A 16 -11.98 28.16 -12.63
CA LYS A 16 -11.02 27.71 -13.64
C LYS A 16 -10.05 28.79 -14.14
N ILE A 17 -10.39 30.06 -13.97
CA ILE A 17 -9.55 31.19 -14.39
C ILE A 17 -8.52 31.53 -13.29
N TYR A 18 -8.95 31.44 -12.02
CA TYR A 18 -8.14 31.83 -10.85
C TYR A 18 -7.38 30.67 -10.20
N VAL A 19 -7.68 29.43 -10.54
CA VAL A 19 -7.05 28.24 -9.97
C VAL A 19 -6.55 27.35 -11.12
N LYS A 20 -5.25 27.05 -11.12
CA LYS A 20 -4.61 26.15 -12.08
C LYS A 20 -5.04 24.70 -11.83
N GLU A 21 -4.77 23.80 -12.78
CA GLU A 21 -5.09 22.36 -12.65
C GLU A 21 -4.40 21.68 -11.46
N ASP A 22 -3.30 22.26 -10.96
CA ASP A 22 -2.57 21.84 -9.76
C ASP A 22 -3.14 22.41 -8.45
N ASN A 23 -4.34 23.01 -8.49
CA ASN A 23 -5.00 23.69 -7.38
C ASN A 23 -4.25 24.92 -6.83
N THR A 24 -3.22 25.42 -7.50
CA THR A 24 -2.53 26.64 -7.10
C THR A 24 -3.20 27.89 -7.70
N LEU A 25 -3.20 28.98 -6.93
CA LEU A 25 -3.76 30.27 -7.38
C LEU A 25 -2.98 30.83 -8.57
N ASN A 26 -3.69 31.13 -9.65
CA ASN A 26 -3.13 31.78 -10.82
C ASN A 26 -2.86 33.25 -10.52
N ARG A 27 -1.65 33.54 -10.04
CA ARG A 27 -1.17 34.91 -9.71
C ARG A 27 -1.40 35.91 -10.85
N PHE A 28 -1.35 35.45 -12.11
CA PHE A 28 -1.59 36.30 -13.28
C PHE A 28 -3.08 36.69 -13.41
N ALA A 29 -4.00 35.77 -13.13
CA ALA A 29 -5.44 36.03 -13.12
C ALA A 29 -5.85 36.96 -11.97
N LEU A 30 -5.24 36.80 -10.79
CA LEU A 30 -5.41 37.69 -9.64
C LEU A 30 -4.93 39.12 -9.93
N PHE A 31 -3.79 39.26 -10.60
CA PHE A 31 -3.28 40.56 -11.03
C PHE A 31 -4.22 41.24 -12.05
N LEU A 32 -4.69 40.48 -13.05
CA LEU A 32 -5.64 40.96 -14.06
C LEU A 32 -7.01 41.36 -13.47
N SER A 33 -7.50 40.66 -12.44
CA SER A 33 -8.76 41.04 -11.79
C SER A 33 -8.61 42.27 -10.91
N GLY A 34 -7.49 42.40 -10.19
CA GLY A 34 -7.14 43.62 -9.47
C GLY A 34 -7.05 44.83 -10.41
N LEU A 35 -6.39 44.67 -11.55
CA LEU A 35 -6.27 45.70 -12.59
C LEU A 35 -7.63 46.06 -13.21
N ALA A 36 -8.48 45.07 -13.51
CA ALA A 36 -9.81 45.30 -14.08
C ALA A 36 -10.74 46.04 -13.11
N ILE A 37 -10.68 45.71 -11.82
CA ILE A 37 -11.43 46.42 -10.78
C ILE A 37 -10.91 47.85 -10.62
N ALA A 38 -9.59 48.05 -10.63
CA ALA A 38 -9.00 49.39 -10.61
C ALA A 38 -9.45 50.23 -11.81
N LEU A 39 -9.50 49.65 -13.02
CA LEU A 39 -10.01 50.29 -14.23
C LEU A 39 -11.50 50.64 -14.14
N ILE A 40 -12.35 49.75 -13.61
CA ILE A 40 -13.79 50.02 -13.42
C ILE A 40 -14.00 51.16 -12.42
N VAL A 41 -13.21 51.18 -11.34
CA VAL A 41 -13.25 52.25 -10.34
C VAL A 41 -12.81 53.59 -10.96
N LEU A 42 -11.73 53.60 -11.76
CA LEU A 42 -11.29 54.77 -12.54
C LEU A 42 -12.38 55.26 -13.51
N LEU A 43 -13.11 54.34 -14.15
CA LEU A 43 -14.21 54.64 -15.05
C LEU A 43 -15.42 55.26 -14.31
N LEU A 44 -15.72 54.77 -13.10
CA LEU A 44 -16.77 55.32 -12.24
C LEU A 44 -16.40 56.71 -11.66
N ILE A 45 -15.12 56.94 -11.38
CA ILE A 45 -14.58 58.24 -10.97
C ILE A 45 -14.76 59.27 -12.09
N ASN A 46 -14.39 58.91 -13.33
CA ASN A 46 -14.56 59.78 -14.49
C ASN A 46 -16.04 60.09 -14.83
N PHE A 47 -16.97 59.17 -14.55
CA PHE A 47 -18.41 59.42 -14.73
C PHE A 47 -19.02 60.35 -13.65
N LYS A 48 -18.50 60.34 -12.42
CA LYS A 48 -18.99 61.23 -11.35
C LYS A 48 -18.46 62.65 -11.47
N GLY A 49 -17.29 62.85 -12.07
CA GLY A 49 -16.74 64.18 -12.39
C GLY A 49 -17.62 65.04 -13.29
N PHE A 50 -18.58 64.45 -14.00
CA PHE A 50 -19.53 65.18 -14.86
C PHE A 50 -20.80 65.67 -14.13
N ILE A 51 -21.08 65.23 -12.89
CA ILE A 51 -22.38 65.48 -12.23
C ILE A 51 -22.31 66.45 -11.02
N LEU A 52 -21.14 66.73 -10.43
CA LEU A 52 -21.05 67.67 -9.31
C LEU A 52 -20.12 68.85 -9.61
N ALA A 53 -20.63 69.84 -10.32
CA ALA A 53 -20.15 71.21 -10.24
C ALA A 53 -21.15 72.03 -9.42
N ASN A 54 -20.85 72.24 -8.12
CA ASN A 54 -21.19 73.43 -7.32
C ASN A 54 -21.19 73.12 -5.81
N LYS A 55 -20.15 73.54 -5.08
CA LYS A 55 -20.18 74.59 -4.04
C LYS A 55 -18.87 74.62 -3.23
N SER A 56 -18.60 75.79 -2.66
CA SER A 56 -17.33 76.33 -2.18
C SER A 56 -16.88 75.95 -0.76
N SER A 57 -15.55 75.79 -0.64
CA SER A 57 -14.61 76.31 0.38
C SER A 57 -14.80 75.99 1.87
N ALA A 58 -14.03 75.01 2.35
CA ALA A 58 -13.29 75.04 3.62
C ALA A 58 -12.09 74.06 3.53
N SER A 59 -10.89 74.55 3.85
CA SER A 59 -9.57 73.88 3.81
C SER A 59 -9.15 73.27 2.47
N GLU A 60 -8.67 74.12 1.56
CA GLU A 60 -7.88 73.67 0.41
C GLU A 60 -6.51 73.20 0.93
N LEU A 61 -6.27 71.88 0.90
CA LEU A 61 -4.97 71.31 1.26
C LEU A 61 -4.04 71.39 0.05
N SER A 62 -2.77 71.70 0.31
CA SER A 62 -1.73 71.47 -0.69
C SER A 62 -1.58 69.96 -0.94
N TYR A 63 -1.07 69.60 -2.12
CA TYR A 63 -0.82 68.20 -2.48
C TYR A 63 -0.01 67.44 -1.43
N SER A 64 1.01 68.09 -0.85
CA SER A 64 1.85 67.47 0.19
C SER A 64 1.10 67.23 1.49
N GLU A 65 0.27 68.18 1.93
CA GLU A 65 -0.48 68.04 3.18
C GLU A 65 -1.57 66.96 3.05
N ALA A 66 -2.23 66.87 1.89
CA ALA A 66 -3.19 65.82 1.60
C ALA A 66 -2.54 64.43 1.57
N MET A 67 -1.35 64.30 0.97
CA MET A 67 -0.62 63.03 0.96
C MET A 67 -0.17 62.61 2.36
N GLU A 68 0.33 63.55 3.17
CA GLU A 68 0.73 63.27 4.55
C GLU A 68 -0.46 62.75 5.38
N GLU A 69 -1.62 63.41 5.29
CA GLU A 69 -2.84 62.98 5.98
C GLU A 69 -3.31 61.58 5.53
N ILE A 70 -3.27 61.30 4.22
CA ILE A 70 -3.66 60.00 3.68
C ILE A 70 -2.71 58.90 4.17
N TYR A 71 -1.41 59.18 4.26
CA TYR A 71 -0.44 58.21 4.76
C TYR A 71 -0.60 57.93 6.25
N ASP A 72 -0.78 58.97 7.05
CA ASP A 72 -1.08 58.83 8.47
C ASP A 72 -2.34 57.98 8.69
N TYR A 73 -3.36 58.17 7.85
CA TYR A 73 -4.57 57.37 7.89
C TYR A 73 -4.33 55.91 7.49
N ILE A 74 -3.59 55.65 6.39
CA ILE A 74 -3.21 54.28 5.98
C ILE A 74 -2.42 53.57 7.07
N ASP A 75 -1.49 54.28 7.73
CA ASP A 75 -0.69 53.78 8.84
C ASP A 75 -1.55 53.45 10.06
N SER A 76 -2.55 54.28 10.37
CA SER A 76 -3.48 54.03 11.48
C SER A 76 -4.28 52.72 11.32
N LEU A 77 -4.53 52.29 10.08
CA LEU A 77 -5.32 51.09 9.77
C LEU A 77 -4.53 49.79 9.93
N ASN A 78 -3.20 49.83 10.07
CA ASN A 78 -2.34 48.70 10.47
C ASN A 78 -2.66 47.33 9.82
N GLY A 79 -2.98 47.31 8.52
CA GLY A 79 -3.36 46.06 7.83
C GLY A 79 -3.07 46.00 6.34
N PHE A 80 -2.28 46.94 5.81
CA PHE A 80 -1.79 46.88 4.44
C PHE A 80 -0.35 46.36 4.39
N THR A 81 -0.08 45.43 3.49
CA THR A 81 1.29 44.99 3.17
C THR A 81 2.04 46.06 2.37
N ASP A 82 3.36 45.95 2.29
CA ASP A 82 4.21 46.89 1.54
C ASP A 82 3.80 46.97 0.06
N GLU A 83 3.44 45.85 -0.55
CA GLU A 83 2.96 45.82 -1.94
C GLU A 83 1.60 46.48 -2.11
N GLN A 84 0.71 46.34 -1.11
CA GLN A 84 -0.60 46.99 -1.13
C GLN A 84 -0.50 48.49 -0.91
N ARG A 85 0.44 48.92 -0.04
CA ARG A 85 0.80 50.32 0.16
C ARG A 85 1.35 50.92 -1.13
N SER A 86 2.27 50.24 -1.81
CA SER A 86 2.81 50.69 -3.11
C SER A 86 1.74 50.75 -4.21
N ALA A 87 0.76 49.84 -4.21
CA ALA A 87 -0.37 49.92 -5.14
C ALA A 87 -1.32 51.09 -4.81
N LEU A 88 -1.60 51.32 -3.52
CA LEU A 88 -2.36 52.47 -3.04
C LEU A 88 -1.66 53.78 -3.40
N ASP A 89 -0.34 53.89 -3.21
CA ASP A 89 0.47 55.03 -3.64
C ASP A 89 0.22 55.38 -5.08
N SER A 90 0.29 54.39 -5.96
CA SER A 90 0.10 54.61 -7.40
C SER A 90 -1.31 55.14 -7.69
N ILE A 91 -2.33 54.60 -7.01
CA ILE A 91 -3.72 55.00 -7.21
C ILE A 91 -3.98 56.40 -6.64
N ILE A 92 -3.50 56.68 -5.44
CA ILE A 92 -3.69 57.97 -4.74
C ILE A 92 -2.94 59.08 -5.48
N ASN A 93 -1.67 58.85 -5.85
CA ASN A 93 -0.90 59.82 -6.62
C ASN A 93 -1.56 60.10 -7.97
N ASN A 94 -2.06 59.09 -8.70
CA ASN A 94 -2.75 59.32 -9.97
C ASN A 94 -4.06 60.11 -9.78
N TYR A 95 -4.82 59.85 -8.71
CA TYR A 95 -6.07 60.55 -8.43
C TYR A 95 -5.86 62.02 -8.05
N LEU A 96 -4.85 62.30 -7.24
CA LEU A 96 -4.56 63.64 -6.74
C LEU A 96 -3.71 64.48 -7.71
N ALA A 97 -2.85 63.86 -8.53
CA ALA A 97 -2.00 64.57 -9.48
C ALA A 97 -2.80 65.26 -10.61
N GLU A 98 -4.02 64.81 -10.87
CA GLU A 98 -4.94 65.44 -11.83
C GLU A 98 -5.68 66.66 -11.25
N LYS A 99 -5.46 67.00 -9.97
CA LYS A 99 -6.17 68.07 -9.24
C LYS A 99 -5.25 69.23 -8.90
N ASN A 100 -5.67 70.44 -9.25
CA ASN A 100 -4.94 71.68 -8.90
C ASN A 100 -5.18 72.15 -7.46
N VAL A 101 -6.31 71.75 -6.87
CA VAL A 101 -6.73 72.06 -5.51
C VAL A 101 -7.42 70.81 -4.98
N ILE A 102 -7.02 70.36 -3.78
CA ILE A 102 -7.62 69.19 -3.13
C ILE A 102 -8.68 69.68 -2.16
N THR A 103 -9.90 69.20 -2.34
CA THR A 103 -11.04 69.55 -1.51
C THR A 103 -11.31 68.48 -0.45
N GLU A 104 -12.06 68.85 0.59
CA GLU A 104 -12.55 67.90 1.60
C GLU A 104 -13.33 66.73 0.98
N ASP A 105 -14.07 66.97 -0.10
CA ASP A 105 -14.78 65.93 -0.85
C ASP A 105 -13.81 64.95 -1.55
N ASP A 106 -12.68 65.43 -2.07
CA ASP A 106 -11.65 64.56 -2.66
C ASP A 106 -10.99 63.69 -1.57
N MET A 107 -10.72 64.24 -0.38
CA MET A 107 -10.18 63.50 0.76
C MET A 107 -11.15 62.43 1.26
N ASN A 108 -12.44 62.77 1.41
CA ASN A 108 -13.48 61.83 1.80
C ASN A 108 -13.63 60.67 0.80
N MET A 109 -13.44 60.95 -0.49
CA MET A 109 -13.45 59.93 -1.54
C MET A 109 -12.25 58.98 -1.39
N VAL A 110 -11.04 59.50 -1.13
CA VAL A 110 -9.84 58.69 -0.91
C VAL A 110 -9.96 57.84 0.36
N HIS A 111 -10.42 58.41 1.48
CA HIS A 111 -10.68 57.65 2.71
C HIS A 111 -11.69 56.53 2.48
N SER A 112 -12.80 56.80 1.77
CA SER A 112 -13.79 55.78 1.43
C SER A 112 -13.22 54.64 0.56
N LEU A 113 -12.30 54.97 -0.36
CA LEU A 113 -11.60 53.99 -1.18
C LEU A 113 -10.67 53.11 -0.34
N ILE A 114 -9.93 53.72 0.57
CA ILE A 114 -9.01 53.03 1.50
C ILE A 114 -9.82 52.11 2.42
N ASP A 115 -10.91 52.59 3.02
CA ASP A 115 -11.80 51.81 3.89
C ASP A 115 -12.40 50.60 3.15
N ALA A 116 -12.93 50.82 1.95
CA ALA A 116 -13.49 49.74 1.14
C ALA A 116 -12.44 48.68 0.80
N LYS A 117 -11.20 49.09 0.50
CA LYS A 117 -10.08 48.17 0.25
C LYS A 117 -9.62 47.45 1.51
N TYR A 118 -9.52 48.16 2.63
CA TYR A 118 -9.17 47.59 3.92
C TYR A 118 -10.18 46.51 4.34
N GLN A 119 -11.47 46.82 4.28
CA GLN A 119 -12.54 45.90 4.65
C GLN A 119 -12.56 44.67 3.72
N SER A 120 -12.43 44.88 2.41
CA SER A 120 -12.35 43.77 1.44
C SER A 120 -11.13 42.87 1.67
N ASN A 121 -9.97 43.45 1.97
CA ASN A 121 -8.76 42.69 2.30
C ASN A 121 -8.94 41.88 3.57
N ARG A 122 -9.53 42.47 4.61
CA ARG A 122 -9.79 41.80 5.88
C ARG A 122 -10.73 40.61 5.71
N GLU A 123 -11.81 40.77 4.95
CA GLU A 123 -12.75 39.68 4.65
C GLU A 123 -12.07 38.55 3.89
N TYR A 124 -11.26 38.89 2.87
CA TYR A 124 -10.50 37.91 2.10
C TYR A 124 -9.47 37.14 2.95
N LEU A 125 -8.73 37.84 3.82
CA LEU A 125 -7.77 37.21 4.74
C LEU A 125 -8.48 36.26 5.71
N GLN A 126 -9.66 36.65 6.19
CA GLN A 126 -10.45 35.82 7.08
C GLN A 126 -11.00 34.57 6.37
N GLU A 127 -11.44 34.69 5.12
CA GLU A 127 -11.85 33.54 4.31
C GLU A 127 -10.67 32.60 4.03
N THR A 128 -9.51 33.16 3.66
CA THR A 128 -8.28 32.39 3.43
C THR A 128 -7.84 31.64 4.68
N LYS A 129 -7.90 32.29 5.84
CA LYS A 129 -7.60 31.66 7.13
C LYS A 129 -8.52 30.45 7.39
N LEU A 130 -9.83 30.61 7.20
CA LEU A 130 -10.80 29.52 7.40
C LEU A 130 -10.57 28.35 6.44
N GLN A 131 -10.20 28.63 5.18
CA GLN A 131 -9.86 27.61 4.20
C GLN A 131 -8.59 26.84 4.61
N LEU A 132 -7.53 27.55 5.02
CA LEU A 132 -6.29 26.94 5.49
C LEU A 132 -6.52 26.09 6.75
N GLU A 133 -7.32 26.55 7.70
CA GLU A 133 -7.69 25.77 8.89
C GLU A 133 -8.46 24.49 8.52
N ALA A 134 -9.38 24.57 7.56
CA ALA A 134 -10.12 23.40 7.08
C ALA A 134 -9.22 22.38 6.38
N GLU A 135 -8.31 22.84 5.51
CA GLU A 135 -7.35 21.97 4.83
C GLU A 135 -6.38 21.31 5.81
N LEU A 136 -5.87 22.06 6.80
CA LEU A 136 -4.99 21.53 7.84
C LEU A 136 -5.66 20.44 8.66
N ASN A 137 -6.91 20.66 9.09
CA ASN A 137 -7.67 19.68 9.85
C ASN A 137 -7.98 18.41 9.03
N ALA A 138 -8.31 18.57 7.76
CA ALA A 138 -8.55 17.45 6.85
C ALA A 138 -7.29 16.62 6.61
N ALA A 139 -6.14 17.27 6.40
CA ALA A 139 -4.85 16.61 6.25
C ALA A 139 -4.49 15.82 7.52
N SER A 140 -4.59 16.44 8.70
CA SER A 140 -4.30 15.79 9.98
C SER A 140 -5.19 14.57 10.24
N SER A 141 -6.47 14.63 9.87
CA SER A 141 -7.39 13.50 10.04
C SER A 141 -7.04 12.34 9.12
N LYS A 142 -6.62 12.64 7.89
CA LYS A 142 -6.18 11.63 6.92
C LYS A 142 -4.88 10.95 7.35
N ASP A 143 -3.93 11.73 7.87
CA ASP A 143 -2.66 11.20 8.37
C ASP A 143 -2.88 10.26 9.57
N LEU A 144 -3.82 10.61 10.46
CA LEU A 144 -4.19 9.75 11.59
C LEU A 144 -4.79 8.41 11.12
N ALA A 145 -5.69 8.45 10.12
CA ALA A 145 -6.26 7.24 9.54
C ALA A 145 -5.22 6.35 8.84
N HIS A 146 -4.25 6.95 8.13
CA HIS A 146 -3.14 6.21 7.53
C HIS A 146 -2.25 5.54 8.59
N TYR A 147 -2.02 6.22 9.73
CA TYR A 147 -1.25 5.66 10.84
C TYR A 147 -1.96 4.45 11.48
N ASP A 148 -3.28 4.54 11.69
CA ASP A 148 -4.08 3.43 12.19
C ASP A 148 -4.05 2.23 11.24
N GLU A 149 -4.14 2.47 9.92
CA GLU A 149 -4.05 1.41 8.90
C GLU A 149 -2.67 0.73 8.90
N LEU A 150 -1.59 1.50 8.99
CA LEU A 150 -0.23 0.96 9.09
C LEU A 150 -0.05 0.09 10.34
N THR A 151 -0.59 0.53 11.48
CA THR A 151 -0.53 -0.22 12.73
C THR A 151 -1.27 -1.56 12.61
N ARG A 152 -2.47 -1.55 12.01
CA ARG A 152 -3.24 -2.78 11.74
C ARG A 152 -2.47 -3.74 10.82
N LEU A 153 -1.82 -3.24 9.77
CA LEU A 153 -1.04 -4.07 8.85
C LEU A 153 0.19 -4.69 9.55
N ILE A 154 0.84 -3.96 10.46
CA ILE A 154 1.93 -4.48 11.28
C ILE A 154 1.43 -5.64 12.16
N ASP A 155 0.28 -5.48 12.81
CA ASP A 155 -0.31 -6.53 13.64
C ASP A 155 -0.69 -7.79 12.84
N GLU A 156 -1.28 -7.61 11.65
CA GLU A 156 -1.57 -8.72 10.73
C GLU A 156 -0.30 -9.47 10.31
N LEU A 157 0.77 -8.74 10.01
CA LEU A 157 2.04 -9.33 9.62
C LEU A 157 2.68 -10.12 10.77
N ASN A 158 2.64 -9.60 12.00
CA ASN A 158 3.15 -10.29 13.19
C ASN A 158 2.36 -11.57 13.50
N ASN A 159 1.04 -11.55 13.32
CA ASN A 159 0.20 -12.73 13.49
C ASN A 159 0.51 -13.82 12.45
N LEU A 160 0.70 -13.43 11.18
CA LEU A 160 1.10 -14.36 10.12
C LEU A 160 2.47 -14.98 10.39
N LEU A 161 3.44 -14.18 10.85
CA LEU A 161 4.78 -14.67 11.19
C LEU A 161 4.70 -15.72 12.30
N SER A 162 3.98 -15.40 13.39
CA SER A 162 3.81 -16.30 14.55
C SER A 162 3.09 -17.61 14.18
N SER A 163 2.08 -17.53 13.32
CA SER A 163 1.36 -18.69 12.80
C SER A 163 2.27 -19.59 11.96
N ASN A 164 3.08 -18.99 11.08
CA ASN A 164 4.04 -19.73 10.26
C ASN A 164 5.13 -20.40 11.09
N GLU A 165 5.68 -19.73 12.09
CA GLU A 165 6.67 -20.32 13.00
C GLU A 165 6.09 -21.53 13.75
N SER A 166 4.85 -21.41 14.22
CA SER A 166 4.14 -22.52 14.89
C SER A 166 3.87 -23.69 13.94
N ALA A 167 3.48 -23.40 12.70
CA ALA A 167 3.26 -24.41 11.67
C ALA A 167 4.57 -25.11 11.28
N ASP A 168 5.66 -24.38 11.14
CA ASP A 168 6.97 -24.94 10.80
C ASP A 168 7.51 -25.85 11.92
N ALA A 169 7.37 -25.43 13.18
CA ALA A 169 7.71 -26.27 14.33
C ALA A 169 6.89 -27.58 14.36
N SER A 170 5.57 -27.49 14.12
CA SER A 170 4.67 -28.65 14.08
C SER A 170 5.01 -29.61 12.91
N ASN A 171 5.27 -29.06 11.73
CA ASN A 171 5.65 -29.82 10.55
C ASN A 171 6.99 -30.52 10.76
N LYS A 172 7.98 -29.82 11.31
CA LYS A 172 9.29 -30.40 11.64
C LYS A 172 9.17 -31.54 12.64
N ALA A 173 8.35 -31.40 13.68
CA ALA A 173 8.08 -32.47 14.64
C ALA A 173 7.43 -33.68 13.96
N SER A 174 6.42 -33.45 13.12
CA SER A 174 5.71 -34.49 12.37
C SER A 174 6.64 -35.25 11.40
N PHE A 175 7.49 -34.54 10.66
CA PHE A 175 8.47 -35.17 9.78
C PHE A 175 9.53 -35.95 10.55
N THR A 176 9.99 -35.42 11.68
CA THR A 176 10.94 -36.13 12.54
C THR A 176 10.35 -37.44 13.06
N GLN A 177 9.08 -37.43 13.46
CA GLN A 177 8.37 -38.63 13.86
C GLN A 177 8.25 -39.64 12.73
N ALA A 178 7.81 -39.21 11.54
CA ALA A 178 7.70 -40.07 10.36
C ALA A 178 9.04 -40.71 9.96
N ILE A 179 10.14 -39.97 10.05
CA ILE A 179 11.50 -40.48 9.81
C ILE A 179 11.88 -41.55 10.83
N ASN A 180 11.57 -41.33 12.11
CA ASN A 180 11.87 -42.30 13.18
C ASN A 180 11.04 -43.58 13.03
N ASP A 181 9.77 -43.46 12.64
CA ASP A 181 8.88 -44.60 12.41
C ASP A 181 9.38 -45.43 11.22
N LEU A 182 9.72 -44.78 10.11
CA LEU A 182 10.30 -45.44 8.93
C LEU A 182 11.63 -46.15 9.25
N LYS A 183 12.49 -45.51 10.05
CA LYS A 183 13.76 -46.10 10.50
C LYS A 183 13.51 -47.36 11.34
N SER A 184 12.57 -47.29 12.28
CA SER A 184 12.20 -48.43 13.13
C SER A 184 11.65 -49.59 12.31
N TYR A 185 10.77 -49.30 11.34
CA TYR A 185 10.24 -50.29 10.41
C TYR A 185 11.33 -50.93 9.54
N SER A 186 12.28 -50.13 9.05
CA SER A 186 13.42 -50.64 8.27
C SER A 186 14.31 -51.59 9.09
N GLU A 187 14.60 -51.28 10.36
CA GLU A 187 15.41 -52.15 11.23
C GLU A 187 14.68 -53.44 11.59
N GLN A 188 13.37 -53.38 11.81
CA GLN A 188 12.53 -54.56 12.00
C GLN A 188 12.56 -55.47 10.76
N ASN A 189 12.37 -54.90 9.57
CA ASN A 189 12.42 -55.65 8.32
C ASN A 189 13.79 -56.29 8.09
N LYS A 190 14.87 -55.55 8.36
CA LYS A 190 16.24 -56.08 8.28
C LYS A 190 16.43 -57.28 9.21
N SER A 191 15.94 -57.19 10.44
CA SER A 191 16.01 -58.28 11.42
C SER A 191 15.20 -59.50 10.95
N SER A 192 13.98 -59.29 10.44
CA SER A 192 13.15 -60.37 9.87
C SER A 192 13.81 -61.05 8.67
N ILE A 193 14.45 -60.29 7.79
CA ILE A 193 15.20 -60.83 6.65
C ILE A 193 16.39 -61.66 7.13
N GLN A 194 17.12 -61.21 8.15
CA GLN A 194 18.23 -61.97 8.72
C GLN A 194 17.77 -63.29 9.33
N THR A 195 16.64 -63.30 10.04
CA THR A 195 16.05 -64.53 10.57
C THR A 195 15.69 -65.49 9.43
N LEU A 196 15.00 -65.00 8.39
CA LEU A 196 14.63 -65.81 7.22
C LEU A 196 15.86 -66.37 6.47
N ASP A 197 16.93 -65.58 6.32
CA ASP A 197 18.18 -66.04 5.68
C ASP A 197 18.83 -67.15 6.50
N ASN A 198 18.87 -67.01 7.83
CA ASN A 198 19.42 -68.04 8.72
C ASN A 198 18.58 -69.32 8.68
N ASP A 199 17.25 -69.21 8.72
CA ASP A 199 16.35 -70.36 8.64
C ASP A 199 16.52 -71.10 7.31
N TYR A 200 16.59 -70.36 6.19
CA TYR A 200 16.81 -70.93 4.86
C TYR A 200 18.15 -71.66 4.76
N ARG A 201 19.24 -71.08 5.28
CA ARG A 201 20.55 -71.73 5.32
C ARG A 201 20.52 -73.03 6.14
N ASN A 202 19.94 -72.98 7.33
CA ASN A 202 19.82 -74.14 8.21
C ASN A 202 19.03 -75.27 7.54
N ASP A 203 17.92 -74.95 6.87
CA ASP A 203 17.12 -75.95 6.17
C ASP A 203 17.82 -76.48 4.91
N SER A 204 18.55 -75.62 4.19
CA SER A 204 19.37 -76.06 3.07
C SER A 204 20.48 -77.02 3.52
N ASP A 205 21.13 -76.75 4.65
CA ASP A 205 22.18 -77.62 5.20
C ASP A 205 21.61 -79.00 5.56
N LYS A 206 20.44 -79.05 6.21
CA LYS A 206 19.73 -80.33 6.49
C LYS A 206 19.41 -81.10 5.21
N ILE A 207 18.93 -80.42 4.17
CA ILE A 207 18.64 -81.07 2.87
C ILE A 207 19.91 -81.66 2.28
N TRP A 208 21.02 -80.91 2.29
CA TRP A 208 22.31 -81.40 1.79
C TRP A 208 22.85 -82.58 2.60
N GLU A 209 22.68 -82.58 3.92
CA GLU A 209 23.02 -83.74 4.74
C GLU A 209 22.21 -84.98 4.34
N GLN A 210 20.89 -84.84 4.10
CA GLN A 210 20.05 -85.96 3.66
C GLN A 210 20.45 -86.45 2.26
N ILE A 211 20.77 -85.54 1.33
CA ILE A 211 21.29 -85.90 0.00
C ILE A 211 22.58 -86.71 0.14
N LYS A 212 23.50 -86.28 1.01
CA LYS A 212 24.77 -86.98 1.26
C LYS A 212 24.56 -88.37 1.85
N ILE A 213 23.62 -88.52 2.80
CA ILE A 213 23.24 -89.84 3.35
C ILE A 213 22.70 -90.76 2.25
N LEU A 214 21.80 -90.26 1.38
CA LEU A 214 21.26 -91.03 0.26
C LEU A 214 22.32 -91.38 -0.78
N GLN A 215 23.22 -90.46 -1.10
CA GLN A 215 24.36 -90.72 -1.98
C GLN A 215 25.22 -91.83 -1.42
N ASN A 216 25.62 -91.76 -0.15
CA ASN A 216 26.42 -92.82 0.49
C ASN A 216 25.73 -94.18 0.42
N ARG A 217 24.41 -94.26 0.68
CA ARG A 217 23.65 -95.52 0.58
C ARG A 217 23.54 -96.09 -0.83
N THR A 218 23.61 -95.23 -1.85
CA THR A 218 23.47 -95.64 -3.26
C THR A 218 24.82 -95.80 -3.96
N SER A 219 25.90 -95.21 -3.41
CA SER A 219 27.27 -95.30 -3.93
C SER A 219 28.02 -96.58 -3.53
N ASP A 220 27.43 -97.43 -2.69
CA ASP A 220 27.92 -98.80 -2.44
C ASP A 220 27.85 -99.69 -3.71
N LEU A 221 27.30 -99.15 -4.79
CA LEU A 221 27.48 -99.59 -6.16
C LEU A 221 28.89 -99.27 -6.69
N HIS A 222 29.97 -99.82 -6.12
CA HIS A 222 31.18 -100.09 -6.91
C HIS A 222 32.25 -101.03 -6.33
N ASP A 223 32.01 -101.78 -5.25
CA ASP A 223 32.86 -102.92 -4.94
C ASP A 223 32.02 -104.16 -4.60
N GLU A 224 31.98 -105.05 -5.60
CA GLU A 224 31.69 -106.48 -5.52
C GLU A 224 30.69 -106.99 -4.45
N LYS A 225 29.46 -107.27 -4.93
CA LYS A 225 28.49 -108.22 -4.38
C LYS A 225 27.87 -107.89 -3.01
N MET A 226 26.88 -106.99 -3.00
CA MET A 226 25.64 -107.17 -2.22
C MET A 226 24.64 -106.07 -2.59
N TYR A 227 23.63 -106.42 -3.39
CA TYR A 227 22.42 -105.60 -3.46
C TYR A 227 21.50 -106.09 -2.34
N GLU A 228 21.08 -105.18 -1.45
CA GLU A 228 20.04 -105.46 -0.44
C GLU A 228 18.71 -105.85 -1.13
N PHE A 229 18.46 -105.33 -2.36
CA PHE A 229 17.33 -105.68 -3.22
C PHE A 229 17.72 -105.66 -4.71
N ASP A 230 17.59 -106.79 -5.42
CA ASP A 230 17.70 -106.88 -6.89
C ASP A 230 16.34 -107.27 -7.49
N PHE A 231 15.75 -106.36 -8.29
CA PHE A 231 14.43 -106.54 -8.89
C PHE A 231 14.54 -107.13 -10.30
N ARG A 232 13.87 -108.27 -10.55
CA ARG A 232 13.93 -108.98 -11.84
C ARG A 232 12.59 -109.58 -12.25
N TYR A 233 12.49 -109.95 -13.53
CA TYR A 233 11.37 -110.71 -14.08
C TYR A 233 11.83 -112.15 -14.37
N GLU A 234 11.20 -113.12 -13.72
CA GLU A 234 11.56 -114.54 -13.82
C GLU A 234 10.32 -115.43 -13.68
N ASN A 235 10.29 -116.57 -14.39
CA ASN A 235 9.17 -117.52 -14.38
C ASN A 235 7.76 -116.90 -14.63
N GLY A 236 7.70 -115.80 -15.39
CA GLY A 236 6.44 -115.16 -15.78
C GLY A 236 5.93 -114.08 -14.83
N CYS A 237 6.68 -113.71 -13.79
CA CYS A 237 6.29 -112.69 -12.81
C CYS A 237 7.46 -111.77 -12.43
N TYR A 238 7.15 -110.55 -12.00
CA TYR A 238 8.14 -109.65 -11.40
C TYR A 238 8.37 -110.06 -9.95
N GLY A 239 9.59 -109.89 -9.45
CA GLY A 239 9.95 -110.20 -8.07
C GLY A 239 11.27 -109.58 -7.67
N TYR A 240 11.75 -109.93 -6.48
CA TYR A 240 13.01 -109.45 -5.95
C TYR A 240 13.84 -110.57 -5.32
N TYR A 241 15.15 -110.33 -5.29
CA TYR A 241 16.12 -111.06 -4.48
C TYR A 241 16.48 -110.21 -3.26
N ALA A 242 16.51 -110.83 -2.08
CA ALA A 242 17.02 -110.22 -0.85
C ALA A 242 18.13 -111.13 -0.31
N ASP A 243 19.29 -110.54 0.00
CA ASP A 243 20.44 -111.20 0.62
C ASP A 243 20.92 -112.50 -0.07
N GLY A 244 20.74 -112.60 -1.38
CA GLY A 244 21.17 -113.77 -2.17
C GLY A 244 20.32 -115.03 -1.96
N GLU A 245 19.19 -114.95 -1.24
CA GLU A 245 18.21 -116.03 -1.16
C GLU A 245 17.29 -116.04 -2.40
N GLY A 246 16.66 -117.19 -2.67
CA GLY A 246 15.90 -117.47 -3.90
C GLY A 246 14.82 -116.44 -4.26
N PHE A 247 14.51 -116.34 -5.56
CA PHE A 247 13.59 -115.37 -6.14
C PHE A 247 12.22 -115.33 -5.43
N LYS A 248 11.81 -114.13 -4.98
CA LYS A 248 10.50 -113.88 -4.37
C LYS A 248 9.59 -113.13 -5.35
N PRO A 249 8.57 -113.79 -5.94
CA PRO A 249 7.64 -113.15 -6.85
C PRO A 249 6.72 -112.17 -6.09
N PHE A 250 6.28 -111.11 -6.78
CA PHE A 250 5.21 -110.21 -6.31
C PHE A 250 3.83 -110.83 -6.43
#